data_AF-A0A1Q3HI15-F1
#
_entry.id   AF-A0A1Q3HI15-F1
#
_cell.length_a   1.000
_cell.length_b   1.000
_cell.length_c   1.000
_cell.angle_alpha   90.00
_cell.angle_beta   90.00
_cell.angle_gamma   90.00
#
_symmetry.space_group_name_H-M   'P 1'
#
loop_
_entity.id
_entity.type
_entity.pdbx_description
1 polymer ?
#
loop_
_entity_poly.entity_id
_entity_poly.type
_entity_poly.pdbx_seq_one_letter_code
_entity_poly.pdbx_strand_id
1 'polypeptide(L)'
;MRSPTRTPDWLLERISLGELPPEELARARARLLEEPDGAARLAALDADTAATLARHPPAGVARWVSARARSFQDQGERPARRFPFLATALVPALAAVALVVLVRPQGAGPVAPETRVEETRVKGLEPRLTVHRQRDGAAETLADGAPAASGDVVQLAYVAAGRGHGVILSVDGRGTVTLHAPESGAGSVPLAPAGTHALPGAYALDDAPGFERFFLVTAEAPFALEEVLAAARSLAGRPEARTSPLPLPSRYMQASFTLEKSSP
;
A
#
# COMPACT_ATOMS: atom_id res chain seq x y z
N MET A 1 -52.88 -18.28 0.66
CA MET A 1 -51.78 -18.98 1.36
C MET A 1 -50.52 -18.18 1.11
N ARG A 2 -49.91 -17.58 2.14
CA ARG A 2 -48.65 -16.83 1.97
C ARG A 2 -47.54 -17.87 1.79
N SER A 3 -46.82 -17.83 0.67
CA SER A 3 -45.65 -18.70 0.46
C SER A 3 -44.70 -18.54 1.66
N PRO A 4 -44.18 -19.63 2.25
CA PRO A 4 -43.20 -19.52 3.31
C PRO A 4 -42.02 -18.70 2.79
N THR A 5 -41.69 -17.63 3.52
CA THR A 5 -40.55 -16.78 3.18
C THR A 5 -39.28 -17.63 3.37
N ARG A 6 -38.59 -17.96 2.27
CA ARG A 6 -37.31 -18.67 2.29
C ARG A 6 -36.31 -17.97 3.20
N THR A 7 -35.50 -18.75 3.90
CA THR A 7 -34.46 -18.28 4.81
C THR A 7 -33.37 -17.59 3.96
N PRO A 8 -33.14 -16.28 4.16
CA PRO A 8 -32.13 -15.53 3.42
C PRO A 8 -30.72 -15.99 3.79
N ASP A 9 -29.76 -15.85 2.87
CA ASP A 9 -28.41 -16.41 3.01
C ASP A 9 -27.66 -15.87 4.24
N TRP A 10 -27.79 -14.57 4.54
CA TRP A 10 -27.19 -13.98 5.74
C TRP A 10 -27.69 -14.64 7.05
N LEU A 11 -28.95 -15.11 7.08
CA LEU A 11 -29.51 -15.78 8.26
C LEU A 11 -29.07 -17.25 8.31
N LEU A 12 -28.89 -17.89 7.16
CA LEU A 12 -28.31 -19.24 7.05
C LEU A 12 -26.89 -19.26 7.62
N GLU A 13 -26.06 -18.26 7.29
CA GLU A 13 -24.71 -18.12 7.84
C GLU A 13 -24.72 -17.96 9.36
N ARG A 14 -25.58 -17.09 9.91
CA ARG A 14 -25.72 -16.92 11.37
C ARG A 14 -26.23 -18.18 12.08
N ILE A 15 -27.05 -18.98 11.41
CA ILE A 15 -27.48 -20.29 11.93
C ILE A 15 -26.31 -21.27 11.98
N SER A 16 -25.50 -21.37 10.91
CA SER A 16 -24.32 -22.25 10.86
C SER A 16 -23.28 -21.87 11.93
N LEU A 17 -23.03 -20.56 12.09
CA LEU A 17 -22.06 -20.03 13.05
C LEU A 17 -22.56 -19.99 14.51
N GLY A 18 -23.86 -20.20 14.74
CA GLY A 18 -24.45 -20.13 16.08
C GLY A 18 -24.51 -18.73 16.69
N GLU A 19 -24.57 -17.68 15.87
CA GLU A 19 -24.51 -16.27 16.27
C GLU A 19 -25.89 -15.67 16.64
N LEU A 20 -26.87 -16.51 16.93
CA LEU A 20 -28.21 -16.12 17.34
C LEU A 20 -28.42 -16.48 18.82
N PRO A 21 -29.24 -15.71 19.57
CA PRO A 21 -29.70 -16.11 20.89
C PRO A 21 -30.27 -17.54 20.86
N PRO A 22 -30.08 -18.38 21.89
CA PRO A 22 -30.40 -19.81 21.83
C PRO A 22 -31.83 -20.14 21.36
N GLU A 23 -32.83 -19.39 21.85
CA GLU A 23 -34.23 -19.56 21.45
C GLU A 23 -34.53 -19.10 20.02
N GLU A 24 -33.81 -18.08 19.54
CA GLU A 24 -33.92 -17.59 18.16
C GLU A 24 -33.22 -18.55 17.20
N LEU A 25 -32.05 -19.07 17.56
CA LEU A 25 -31.33 -20.08 16.81
C LEU A 25 -32.18 -21.35 16.61
N ALA A 26 -32.81 -21.83 17.69
CA ALA A 26 -33.67 -23.02 17.64
C ALA A 26 -34.85 -22.81 16.67
N ARG A 27 -35.52 -21.65 16.75
CA ARG A 27 -36.64 -21.29 15.86
C ARG A 27 -36.20 -21.12 14.40
N ALA A 28 -35.08 -20.44 14.18
CA ALA A 28 -34.54 -20.20 12.84
C ALA A 28 -34.10 -21.51 12.18
N ARG A 29 -33.47 -22.41 12.95
CA ARG A 29 -33.08 -23.74 12.48
C ARG A 29 -34.29 -24.64 12.19
N ALA A 30 -35.31 -24.61 13.05
CA ALA A 30 -36.56 -25.35 12.81
C ALA A 30 -37.23 -24.90 11.50
N ARG A 31 -37.34 -23.58 11.29
CA ARG A 31 -37.88 -23.00 10.05
C ARG A 31 -37.05 -23.36 8.82
N LEU A 32 -35.72 -23.31 8.92
CA LEU A 32 -34.84 -23.72 7.82
C LEU A 32 -35.08 -25.20 7.44
N LEU A 33 -35.27 -26.08 8.44
CA LEU A 33 -35.52 -27.51 8.20
C LEU A 33 -36.91 -27.81 7.62
N GLU A 34 -37.86 -26.88 7.70
CA GLU A 34 -39.14 -26.97 7.00
C GLU A 34 -39.02 -26.65 5.50
N GLU A 35 -37.92 -26.04 5.06
CA GLU A 35 -37.67 -25.78 3.64
C GLU A 35 -37.27 -27.05 2.89
N PRO A 36 -37.79 -27.28 1.66
CA PRO A 36 -37.47 -28.48 0.88
C PRO A 36 -35.97 -28.74 0.68
N ASP A 37 -35.16 -27.67 0.61
CA ASP A 37 -33.72 -27.69 0.40
C ASP A 37 -32.90 -27.19 1.60
N GLY A 38 -33.54 -26.85 2.73
CA GLY A 38 -32.87 -26.16 3.83
C GLY A 38 -31.73 -26.96 4.48
N ALA A 39 -31.94 -28.27 4.68
CA ALA A 39 -30.89 -29.16 5.18
C ALA A 39 -29.70 -29.27 4.20
N ALA A 40 -29.99 -29.32 2.90
CA ALA A 40 -28.95 -29.38 1.87
C ALA A 40 -28.17 -28.07 1.76
N ARG A 41 -28.84 -26.91 1.87
CA ARG A 41 -28.20 -25.59 1.90
C ARG A 41 -27.24 -25.44 3.09
N LEU A 42 -27.67 -25.86 4.28
CA LEU A 42 -26.81 -25.81 5.47
C LEU A 42 -25.59 -26.73 5.31
N ALA A 43 -25.79 -27.97 4.84
CA ALA A 43 -24.70 -28.91 4.60
C ALA A 43 -23.71 -28.40 3.52
N ALA A 44 -24.21 -27.71 2.48
CA ALA A 44 -23.36 -27.11 1.46
C ALA A 44 -22.49 -25.98 2.03
N LEU A 45 -23.05 -25.13 2.89
CA LEU A 45 -22.30 -24.06 3.57
C LEU A 45 -21.23 -24.63 4.52
N ASP A 46 -21.58 -25.68 5.28
CA ASP A 46 -20.63 -26.35 6.18
C ASP A 46 -19.49 -27.02 5.40
N ALA A 47 -19.82 -27.63 4.25
CA ALA A 47 -18.83 -28.25 3.37
C ALA A 47 -17.88 -27.22 2.72
N ASP A 48 -18.40 -26.06 2.30
CA ASP A 48 -17.58 -24.97 1.76
C ASP A 48 -16.66 -24.37 2.83
N THR A 49 -17.18 -24.21 4.06
CA THR A 49 -16.39 -23.80 5.22
C THR A 49 -15.26 -24.80 5.48
N ALA A 50 -15.55 -26.10 5.49
CA ALA A 50 -14.55 -27.15 5.66
C ALA A 50 -13.51 -27.15 4.52
N ALA A 51 -13.94 -26.95 3.27
CA ALA A 51 -13.04 -26.86 2.11
C ALA A 51 -12.11 -25.64 2.22
N THR A 52 -12.62 -24.50 2.68
CA THR A 52 -11.84 -23.29 2.93
C THR A 52 -10.81 -23.51 4.03
N LEU A 53 -11.19 -24.15 5.15
CA LEU A 53 -10.28 -24.47 6.24
C LEU A 53 -9.22 -25.52 5.86
N ALA A 54 -9.57 -26.47 4.99
CA ALA A 54 -8.62 -27.44 4.45
C ALA A 54 -7.61 -26.77 3.51
N ARG A 55 -8.07 -25.84 2.66
CA ARG A 55 -7.20 -25.07 1.74
C ARG A 55 -6.33 -24.06 2.48
N HIS A 56 -6.84 -23.47 3.55
CA HIS A 56 -6.17 -22.47 4.37
C HIS A 56 -6.13 -22.89 5.85
N PRO A 57 -5.29 -23.87 6.22
CA PRO A 57 -5.22 -24.35 7.60
C PRO A 57 -4.90 -23.20 8.57
N PRO A 58 -5.67 -23.03 9.68
CA PRO A 58 -5.48 -21.91 10.61
C PRO A 58 -4.06 -21.79 11.14
N ALA A 59 -3.39 -22.91 11.42
CA ALA A 59 -1.99 -22.91 11.85
C ALA A 59 -1.04 -22.37 10.78
N GLY A 60 -1.30 -22.63 9.49
CA GLY A 60 -0.53 -22.10 8.37
C GLY A 60 -0.72 -20.59 8.24
N VAL A 61 -1.96 -20.13 8.27
CA VAL A 61 -2.31 -18.71 8.24
C VAL A 61 -1.71 -17.97 9.44
N ALA A 62 -1.86 -18.51 10.66
CA ALA A 62 -1.30 -17.92 11.87
C ALA A 62 0.23 -17.80 11.83
N ARG A 63 0.94 -18.81 11.29
CA ARG A 63 2.39 -18.72 11.07
C ARG A 63 2.75 -17.65 10.06
N TRP A 64 2.02 -17.56 8.95
CA TRP A 64 2.23 -16.53 7.94
C TRP A 64 2.01 -15.12 8.52
N VAL A 65 0.91 -14.89 9.23
CA VAL A 65 0.62 -13.62 9.92
C VAL A 65 1.71 -13.29 10.94
N SER A 66 2.13 -14.27 11.76
CA SER A 66 3.18 -14.06 12.77
C SER A 66 4.54 -13.74 12.16
N ALA A 67 4.92 -14.42 11.07
CA ALA A 67 6.15 -14.14 10.34
C ALA A 67 6.10 -12.74 9.71
N ARG A 68 4.95 -12.35 9.16
CA ARG A 68 4.71 -11.01 8.63
C ARG A 68 4.84 -9.95 9.73
N ALA A 69 4.19 -10.15 10.88
CA ALA A 69 4.25 -9.24 12.02
C ALA A 69 5.69 -9.02 12.52
N ARG A 70 6.48 -10.10 12.64
CA ARG A 70 7.91 -10.01 13.00
C ARG A 70 8.72 -9.22 11.97
N SER A 71 8.48 -9.43 10.68
CA SER A 71 9.18 -8.68 9.61
C SER A 71 8.88 -7.18 9.61
N PHE A 72 7.73 -6.75 10.14
CA PHE A 72 7.42 -5.35 10.35
C PHE A 72 8.13 -4.78 11.59
N GLN A 73 8.25 -5.57 12.67
CA GLN A 73 8.94 -5.16 13.89
C GLN A 73 10.47 -5.06 13.67
N ASP A 74 11.08 -6.03 12.98
CA ASP A 74 12.52 -6.04 12.69
C ASP A 74 12.98 -4.90 11.76
N GLN A 75 12.06 -4.28 11.01
CA GLN A 75 12.36 -3.10 10.19
C GLN A 75 12.36 -1.78 10.99
N GLY A 76 11.70 -1.75 12.15
CA GLY A 76 11.75 -0.63 13.09
C GLY A 76 13.00 -0.63 13.97
N GLU A 77 13.66 -1.77 14.11
CA GLU A 77 14.80 -1.98 15.02
C GLU A 77 16.05 -2.45 14.26
N ARG A 78 16.45 -1.78 13.17
CA ARG A 78 17.83 -1.93 12.68
C ARG A 78 18.74 -1.00 13.49
N PRO A 79 19.52 -1.50 14.49
CA PRO A 79 20.57 -0.69 15.07
C PRO A 79 21.55 -0.36 13.95
N ALA A 80 21.84 0.93 13.78
CA ALA A 80 22.86 1.40 12.85
C ALA A 80 24.17 0.64 13.13
N ARG A 81 24.51 -0.32 12.25
CA ARG A 81 25.79 -1.02 12.28
C ARG A 81 26.88 0.03 12.09
N ARG A 82 27.42 0.54 13.20
CA ARG A 82 28.69 1.26 13.22
C ARG A 82 29.76 0.24 12.83
N PHE A 83 30.18 0.26 11.58
CA PHE A 83 31.37 -0.45 11.14
C PHE A 83 32.58 0.19 11.82
N PRO A 84 33.30 -0.51 12.72
CA PRO A 84 34.56 0.01 13.22
C PRO A 84 35.62 -0.29 12.16
N PHE A 85 35.92 0.68 11.30
CA PHE A 85 37.08 0.57 10.42
C PHE A 85 38.35 0.77 11.24
N LEU A 86 38.89 -0.34 11.71
CA LEU A 86 40.33 -0.54 11.88
C LEU A 86 40.85 -1.00 10.52
N ALA A 87 41.31 -0.07 9.68
CA ALA A 87 42.16 -0.36 8.54
C ALA A 87 42.98 0.88 8.16
N THR A 88 44.29 0.69 8.29
CA THR A 88 45.38 1.31 7.51
C THR A 88 45.75 2.78 7.75
N ALA A 89 46.88 2.91 8.45
CA ALA A 89 47.86 3.97 8.32
C ALA A 89 48.43 4.10 6.89
N LEU A 90 49.18 5.19 6.66
CA LEU A 90 49.71 5.78 5.41
C LEU A 90 48.63 6.58 4.65
N VAL A 91 48.68 7.91 4.59
CA VAL A 91 49.75 8.72 3.99
C VAL A 91 49.96 10.06 4.75
N PRO A 92 51.20 10.39 5.18
CA PRO A 92 51.59 11.73 5.57
C PRO A 92 52.27 12.42 4.39
N ALA A 93 51.61 13.36 3.72
CA ALA A 93 52.25 14.42 2.92
C ALA A 93 51.18 15.16 2.10
N LEU A 94 50.57 16.20 2.65
CA LEU A 94 50.24 17.43 1.92
C LEU A 94 49.58 18.45 2.88
N ALA A 95 50.39 19.13 3.68
CA ALA A 95 50.11 20.49 4.14
C ALA A 95 51.35 21.12 4.81
N ALA A 96 52.52 20.96 4.17
CA ALA A 96 53.67 21.85 4.36
C ALA A 96 53.41 23.25 3.74
N VAL A 97 52.19 23.78 3.91
CA VAL A 97 51.77 25.14 3.50
C VAL A 97 51.29 25.93 4.72
N ALA A 98 51.25 25.32 5.92
CA ALA A 98 50.84 25.99 7.15
C ALA A 98 51.94 26.85 7.82
N LEU A 99 53.12 27.04 7.21
CA LEU A 99 54.22 27.76 7.88
C LEU A 99 55.16 28.50 6.93
N VAL A 100 54.63 29.21 5.94
CA VAL A 100 55.38 30.26 5.25
C VAL A 100 54.46 31.47 5.08
N VAL A 101 54.96 32.62 5.51
CA VAL A 101 54.36 33.97 5.40
C VAL A 101 53.33 34.37 6.47
N LEU A 102 53.72 34.21 7.74
CA LEU A 102 53.42 35.21 8.77
C LEU A 102 54.50 36.30 8.74
N VAL A 103 54.59 37.15 7.70
CA VAL A 103 55.24 38.49 7.76
C VAL A 103 54.71 39.40 6.63
N ARG A 104 53.74 40.28 6.97
CA ARG A 104 53.53 41.71 6.57
C ARG A 104 53.25 42.10 5.08
N PRO A 105 52.85 43.38 4.79
CA PRO A 105 51.70 44.14 5.27
C PRO A 105 50.92 44.89 4.12
N GLN A 106 49.72 45.39 4.44
CA GLN A 106 48.99 46.53 3.84
C GLN A 106 49.00 46.75 2.30
N GLY A 107 47.81 46.59 1.69
CA GLY A 107 47.51 47.12 0.36
C GLY A 107 46.07 46.83 -0.08
N ALA A 108 45.34 47.90 -0.41
CA ALA A 108 44.13 48.02 -1.25
C ALA A 108 43.25 46.77 -1.50
N GLY A 109 42.01 46.80 -1.01
CA GLY A 109 40.92 45.96 -1.52
C GLY A 109 40.58 46.33 -2.97
N PRO A 110 40.16 45.35 -3.81
CA PRO A 110 38.73 45.03 -3.88
C PRO A 110 38.39 43.56 -4.25
N VAL A 111 37.09 43.24 -4.13
CA VAL A 111 36.35 42.08 -4.65
C VAL A 111 36.64 40.71 -4.00
N ALA A 112 35.79 40.34 -3.03
CA ALA A 112 35.62 38.96 -2.60
C ALA A 112 34.34 38.38 -3.24
N PRO A 113 34.38 37.21 -3.89
CA PRO A 113 33.18 36.51 -4.33
C PRO A 113 32.49 35.90 -3.12
N GLU A 114 31.19 36.11 -3.05
CA GLU A 114 30.31 35.55 -2.03
C GLU A 114 30.35 34.03 -2.10
N THR A 115 31.03 33.42 -1.13
CA THR A 115 30.95 31.99 -0.88
C THR A 115 29.55 31.72 -0.34
N ARG A 116 28.63 31.44 -1.27
CA ARG A 116 27.34 30.83 -0.98
C ARG A 116 27.63 29.57 -0.18
N VAL A 117 27.40 29.65 1.13
CA VAL A 117 27.25 28.47 1.96
C VAL A 117 26.13 27.67 1.32
N GLU A 118 26.51 26.61 0.61
CA GLU A 118 25.59 25.57 0.24
C GLU A 118 25.17 24.93 1.56
N GLU A 119 24.14 25.53 2.18
CA GLU A 119 23.25 24.82 3.05
C GLU A 119 23.00 23.48 2.39
N THR A 120 23.44 22.42 3.05
CA THR A 120 23.11 21.07 2.65
C THR A 120 21.61 20.95 2.78
N ARG A 121 20.91 21.33 1.72
CA ARG A 121 19.48 21.19 1.53
C ARG A 121 19.19 19.71 1.70
N VAL A 122 18.59 19.35 2.82
CA VAL A 122 17.93 18.06 3.01
C VAL A 122 16.99 17.90 1.82
N LYS A 123 17.37 17.04 0.86
CA LYS A 123 16.61 16.84 -0.38
C LYS A 123 15.17 16.53 0.00
N GLY A 124 14.24 17.32 -0.53
CA GLY A 124 12.81 17.19 -0.28
C GLY A 124 12.37 15.73 -0.44
N LEU A 125 11.87 15.14 0.64
CA LEU A 125 11.29 13.81 0.57
C LEU A 125 9.94 13.97 -0.12
N GLU A 126 9.76 13.29 -1.25
CA GLU A 126 8.49 13.22 -1.96
C GLU A 126 7.76 11.93 -1.57
N PRO A 127 6.41 11.95 -1.53
CA PRO A 127 5.63 10.74 -1.36
C PRO A 127 5.97 9.71 -2.44
N ARG A 128 5.96 8.43 -2.09
CA ARG A 128 6.28 7.34 -3.02
C ARG A 128 5.41 6.11 -2.78
N LEU A 129 5.18 5.37 -3.85
CA LEU A 129 4.59 4.03 -3.82
C LEU A 129 5.66 2.99 -4.13
N THR A 130 5.58 1.85 -3.45
CA THR A 130 6.33 0.64 -3.78
C THR A 130 5.35 -0.52 -3.90
N VAL A 131 5.58 -1.39 -4.87
CA VAL A 131 4.72 -2.54 -5.15
C VAL A 131 5.54 -3.81 -5.00
N HIS A 132 5.00 -4.78 -4.27
CA HIS A 132 5.61 -6.08 -4.09
C HIS A 132 4.69 -7.19 -4.63
N ARG A 133 5.18 -8.04 -5.54
CA ARG A 133 4.46 -9.22 -6.00
C ARG A 133 4.76 -10.42 -5.11
N GLN A 134 3.73 -11.18 -4.75
CA GLN A 134 3.89 -12.43 -4.01
C GLN A 134 4.16 -13.57 -4.98
N ARG A 135 5.24 -14.33 -4.73
CA ARG A 135 5.64 -15.49 -5.54
C ARG A 135 6.22 -16.57 -4.64
N ASP A 136 5.67 -17.78 -4.68
CA ASP A 136 6.21 -18.96 -3.97
C ASP A 136 6.50 -18.72 -2.48
N GLY A 137 5.68 -17.88 -1.81
CA GLY A 137 5.85 -17.50 -0.41
C GLY A 137 6.86 -16.37 -0.13
N ALA A 138 7.50 -15.81 -1.16
CA ALA A 138 8.39 -14.65 -1.07
C ALA A 138 7.74 -13.40 -1.69
N ALA A 139 8.17 -12.22 -1.24
CA ALA A 139 7.77 -10.94 -1.81
C ALA A 139 8.89 -10.40 -2.72
N GLU A 140 8.57 -10.22 -3.99
CA GLU A 140 9.43 -9.60 -5.02
C GLU A 140 9.09 -8.12 -5.13
N THR A 141 10.06 -7.22 -4.96
CA THR A 141 9.86 -5.79 -5.22
C THR A 141 9.84 -5.53 -6.72
N LEU A 142 8.79 -4.89 -7.22
CA LEU A 142 8.65 -4.53 -8.62
C LEU A 142 9.21 -3.12 -8.90
N ALA A 143 9.69 -2.92 -10.12
CA ALA A 143 10.02 -1.61 -10.66
C ALA A 143 8.79 -0.99 -11.37
N ASP A 144 8.73 0.33 -11.44
CA ASP A 144 7.67 1.02 -12.21
C ASP A 144 7.75 0.61 -13.70
N GLY A 145 6.62 0.26 -14.29
CA GLY A 145 6.50 -0.32 -15.63
C GLY A 145 6.81 -1.82 -15.70
N ALA A 146 6.96 -2.52 -14.56
CA ALA A 146 7.22 -3.96 -14.57
C ALA A 146 6.03 -4.75 -15.16
N PRO A 147 6.30 -5.85 -15.89
CA PRO A 147 5.25 -6.71 -16.41
C PRO A 147 4.53 -7.46 -15.28
N ALA A 148 3.21 -7.54 -15.38
CA ALA A 148 2.35 -8.26 -14.46
C ALA A 148 1.27 -9.06 -15.22
N ALA A 149 0.93 -10.22 -14.68
CA ALA A 149 -0.08 -11.11 -15.26
C ALA A 149 -1.39 -11.05 -14.46
N SER A 150 -2.49 -11.43 -15.09
CA SER A 150 -3.73 -11.70 -14.37
C SER A 150 -3.49 -12.80 -13.33
N GLY A 151 -4.02 -12.61 -12.12
CA GLY A 151 -3.81 -13.50 -10.98
C GLY A 151 -2.55 -13.21 -10.16
N ASP A 152 -1.65 -12.33 -10.61
CA ASP A 152 -0.53 -11.86 -9.77
C ASP A 152 -1.10 -11.17 -8.52
N VAL A 153 -0.63 -11.58 -7.34
CA VAL A 153 -1.02 -10.96 -6.07
C VAL A 153 0.02 -9.92 -5.70
N VAL A 154 -0.38 -8.64 -5.66
CA VAL A 154 0.48 -7.51 -5.34
C VAL A 154 0.11 -6.88 -4.00
N GLN A 155 1.11 -6.45 -3.24
CA GLN A 155 0.95 -5.67 -2.02
C GLN A 155 1.55 -4.29 -2.21
N LEU A 156 0.73 -3.27 -1.94
CA LEU A 156 1.14 -1.87 -2.02
C LEU A 156 1.80 -1.46 -0.69
N ALA A 157 2.78 -0.57 -0.78
CA ALA A 157 3.30 0.17 0.36
C ALA A 157 3.58 1.62 -0.03
N TYR A 158 3.56 2.51 0.95
CA TYR A 158 3.76 3.93 0.75
C TYR A 158 4.85 4.51 1.66
N VAL A 159 5.46 5.60 1.21
CA VAL A 159 6.22 6.54 2.03
C VAL A 159 5.51 7.88 1.95
N ALA A 160 5.04 8.40 3.09
CA ALA A 160 4.27 9.65 3.12
C ALA A 160 5.14 10.91 3.04
N ALA A 161 6.42 10.79 3.34
CA ALA A 161 7.39 11.89 3.30
C ALA A 161 6.95 13.13 4.09
N GLY A 162 6.40 12.92 5.30
CA GLY A 162 5.92 13.99 6.16
C GLY A 162 4.52 14.53 5.85
N ARG A 163 3.82 14.02 4.82
CA ARG A 163 2.42 14.36 4.55
C ARG A 163 1.51 13.62 5.53
N GLY A 164 0.55 14.35 6.12
CA GLY A 164 -0.28 13.85 7.22
C GLY A 164 -1.45 12.98 6.77
N HIS A 165 -1.94 13.16 5.53
CA HIS A 165 -3.14 12.49 5.04
C HIS A 165 -2.99 12.01 3.59
N GLY A 166 -3.68 10.93 3.23
CA GLY A 166 -3.69 10.45 1.85
C GLY A 166 -4.81 9.50 1.46
N VAL A 167 -4.85 9.25 0.15
CA VAL A 167 -5.74 8.31 -0.55
C VAL A 167 -4.87 7.48 -1.51
N ILE A 168 -5.15 6.19 -1.58
CA ILE A 168 -4.49 5.26 -2.49
C ILE A 168 -5.57 4.60 -3.35
N LEU A 169 -5.42 4.70 -4.67
CA LEU A 169 -6.36 4.15 -5.65
C LEU A 169 -5.60 3.61 -6.85
N SER A 170 -6.26 2.83 -7.71
CA SER A 170 -5.76 2.47 -9.02
C SER A 170 -6.74 2.78 -10.14
N VAL A 171 -6.19 2.91 -11.35
CA VAL A 171 -6.91 2.97 -12.62
C VAL A 171 -6.37 1.87 -13.52
N ASP A 172 -7.25 1.03 -14.05
CA ASP A 172 -6.89 -0.03 -15.00
C ASP A 172 -7.09 0.38 -16.47
N GLY A 173 -6.64 -0.46 -17.40
CA GLY A 173 -6.83 -0.23 -18.83
C GLY A 173 -8.27 -0.37 -19.35
N ARG A 174 -9.23 -0.81 -18.52
CA ARG A 174 -10.68 -0.72 -18.82
C ARG A 174 -11.29 0.61 -18.36
N GLY A 175 -10.54 1.41 -17.60
CA GLY A 175 -11.02 2.63 -16.98
C GLY A 175 -11.75 2.39 -15.66
N THR A 176 -11.58 1.22 -15.03
CA THR A 176 -12.06 0.96 -13.67
C THR A 176 -11.22 1.74 -12.68
N VAL A 177 -11.88 2.41 -11.72
CA VAL A 177 -11.21 3.06 -10.59
C VAL A 177 -11.43 2.22 -9.34
N THR A 178 -10.34 1.74 -8.73
CA THR A 178 -10.38 0.92 -7.51
C THR A 178 -9.78 1.67 -6.35
N LEU A 179 -10.49 1.77 -5.23
CA LEU A 179 -10.00 2.40 -4.01
C LEU A 179 -9.29 1.37 -3.13
N HIS A 180 -8.05 1.65 -2.73
CA HIS A 180 -7.23 0.79 -1.85
C HIS A 180 -7.11 1.34 -0.43
N ALA A 181 -7.13 2.67 -0.29
CA ALA A 181 -7.19 3.34 1.01
C ALA A 181 -7.84 4.73 0.84
N PRO A 182 -8.78 5.14 1.71
CA PRO A 182 -9.31 4.43 2.87
C PRO A 182 -10.16 3.19 2.52
N GLU A 183 -10.28 2.24 3.45
CA GLU A 183 -11.19 1.09 3.32
C GLU A 183 -12.67 1.49 3.53
N SER A 184 -12.92 2.56 4.30
CA SER A 184 -14.26 3.10 4.55
C SER A 184 -14.24 4.59 4.88
N GLY A 185 -15.38 5.24 4.74
CA GLY A 185 -15.54 6.67 5.04
C GLY A 185 -15.45 7.57 3.80
N ALA A 186 -15.65 8.88 4.02
CA ALA A 186 -15.77 9.88 2.96
C ALA A 186 -14.54 10.81 2.83
N GLY A 187 -13.48 10.56 3.60
CA GLY A 187 -12.29 11.41 3.66
C GLY A 187 -11.00 10.60 3.62
N SER A 188 -9.88 11.28 3.42
CA SER A 188 -8.55 10.69 3.44
C SER A 188 -8.19 10.08 4.80
N VAL A 189 -7.27 9.10 4.78
CA VAL A 189 -6.75 8.49 6.00
C VAL A 189 -5.51 9.21 6.50
N PRO A 190 -5.27 9.22 7.83
CA PRO A 190 -3.97 9.59 8.38
C PRO A 190 -2.87 8.69 7.82
N LEU A 191 -1.75 9.29 7.44
CA LEU A 191 -0.55 8.56 7.02
C LEU A 191 0.51 8.61 8.10
N ALA A 192 1.24 7.52 8.26
CA ALA A 192 2.40 7.52 9.12
C ALA A 192 3.53 8.36 8.48
N PRO A 193 4.12 9.33 9.21
CA PRO A 193 4.91 10.41 8.61
C PRO A 193 6.28 9.95 8.09
N ALA A 194 6.83 8.86 8.63
CA ALA A 194 8.16 8.36 8.30
C ALA A 194 8.15 6.83 8.15
N GLY A 195 9.07 6.31 7.35
CA GLY A 195 9.17 4.88 7.05
C GLY A 195 8.33 4.45 5.84
N THR A 196 8.43 3.17 5.51
CA THR A 196 7.64 2.51 4.45
C THR A 196 6.53 1.71 5.10
N HIS A 197 5.29 1.95 4.69
CA HIS A 197 4.10 1.36 5.31
C HIS A 197 3.35 0.53 4.28
N ALA A 198 3.29 -0.77 4.51
CA ALA A 198 2.48 -1.65 3.69
C ALA A 198 1.00 -1.48 4.00
N LEU A 199 0.16 -1.53 2.97
CA LEU A 199 -1.28 -1.61 3.16
C LEU A 199 -1.63 -2.99 3.76
N PRO A 200 -2.70 -3.08 4.57
CA PRO A 200 -3.11 -4.33 5.19
C PRO A 200 -3.45 -5.42 4.16
N GLY A 201 -4.12 -5.04 3.08
CA GLY A 201 -4.53 -5.93 1.98
C GLY A 201 -3.48 -6.13 0.90
N ALA A 202 -3.53 -7.31 0.29
CA ALA A 202 -2.90 -7.60 -1.00
C ALA A 202 -4.01 -7.82 -2.05
N TYR A 203 -3.71 -7.49 -3.30
CA TYR A 203 -4.68 -7.41 -4.38
C TYR A 203 -4.28 -8.35 -5.51
N ALA A 204 -5.20 -9.22 -5.92
CA ALA A 204 -5.02 -10.01 -7.13
C ALA A 204 -5.35 -9.13 -8.35
N LEU A 205 -4.43 -9.06 -9.30
CA LEU A 205 -4.67 -8.34 -10.56
C LEU A 205 -5.68 -9.10 -11.41
N ASP A 206 -6.65 -8.36 -11.95
CA ASP A 206 -7.64 -8.92 -12.87
C ASP A 206 -7.04 -9.10 -14.28
N ASP A 207 -7.87 -9.38 -15.27
CA ASP A 207 -7.47 -9.51 -16.68
C ASP A 207 -7.60 -8.20 -17.48
N ALA A 208 -7.70 -7.02 -16.82
CA ALA A 208 -7.75 -5.75 -17.53
C ALA A 208 -6.53 -5.57 -18.44
N PRO A 209 -6.74 -5.19 -19.72
CA PRO A 209 -5.65 -5.13 -20.68
C PRO A 209 -4.74 -3.93 -20.43
N GLY A 210 -3.50 -4.03 -20.90
CA GLY A 210 -2.60 -2.88 -21.03
C GLY A 210 -1.90 -2.51 -19.73
N PHE A 211 -2.62 -1.99 -18.72
CA PHE A 211 -1.97 -1.52 -17.50
C PHE A 211 -2.87 -1.57 -16.27
N GLU A 212 -2.23 -1.52 -15.10
CA GLU A 212 -2.80 -1.15 -13.81
C GLU A 212 -1.93 -0.04 -13.23
N ARG A 213 -2.49 1.14 -12.96
CA ARG A 213 -1.73 2.27 -12.43
C ARG A 213 -2.24 2.69 -11.07
N PHE A 214 -1.39 2.57 -10.07
CA PHE A 214 -1.64 2.98 -8.70
C PHE A 214 -1.25 4.43 -8.49
N PHE A 215 -2.01 5.13 -7.67
CA PHE A 215 -1.79 6.52 -7.28
C PHE A 215 -1.81 6.64 -5.76
N LEU A 216 -0.87 7.41 -5.23
CA LEU A 216 -0.86 7.91 -3.86
C LEU A 216 -1.06 9.42 -3.93
N VAL A 217 -2.19 9.91 -3.43
CA VAL A 217 -2.50 11.33 -3.34
C VAL A 217 -2.39 11.75 -1.87
N THR A 218 -1.66 12.84 -1.60
CA THR A 218 -1.35 13.28 -0.23
C THR A 218 -1.54 14.77 -0.02
N ALA A 219 -1.88 15.13 1.22
CA ALA A 219 -1.99 16.51 1.68
C ALA A 219 -1.55 16.62 3.15
N GLU A 220 -1.39 17.86 3.64
CA GLU A 220 -1.06 18.13 5.05
C GLU A 220 -2.26 17.90 5.96
N ALA A 221 -3.45 18.26 5.49
CA ALA A 221 -4.71 18.19 6.24
C ALA A 221 -5.66 17.13 5.65
N PRO A 222 -6.67 16.67 6.41
CA PRO A 222 -7.73 15.81 5.88
C PRO A 222 -8.41 16.44 4.67
N PHE A 223 -8.82 15.61 3.71
CA PHE A 223 -9.50 16.06 2.50
C PHE A 223 -10.59 15.08 2.05
N ALA A 224 -11.54 15.58 1.25
CA ALA A 224 -12.66 14.80 0.76
C ALA A 224 -12.22 13.74 -0.26
N LEU A 225 -12.67 12.50 -0.07
CA LEU A 225 -12.36 11.39 -0.96
C LEU A 225 -12.90 11.62 -2.38
N GLU A 226 -14.12 12.16 -2.49
CA GLU A 226 -14.77 12.35 -3.79
C GLU A 226 -14.02 13.28 -4.74
N GLU A 227 -13.24 14.24 -4.25
CA GLU A 227 -12.44 15.10 -5.12
C GLU A 227 -11.38 14.29 -5.88
N VAL A 228 -10.74 13.34 -5.19
CA VAL A 228 -9.73 12.46 -5.78
C VAL A 228 -10.38 11.42 -6.68
N LEU A 229 -11.51 10.83 -6.26
CA LEU A 229 -12.24 9.86 -7.08
C LEU A 229 -12.81 10.50 -8.35
N ALA A 230 -13.35 11.72 -8.28
CA ALA A 230 -13.81 12.46 -9.45
C ALA A 230 -12.66 12.73 -10.43
N ALA A 231 -11.50 13.15 -9.93
CA ALA A 231 -10.31 13.34 -10.76
C ALA A 231 -9.86 12.04 -11.44
N ALA A 232 -9.81 10.92 -10.70
CA ALA A 232 -9.48 9.60 -11.24
C ALA A 232 -10.48 9.15 -12.31
N ARG A 233 -11.79 9.24 -12.05
CA ARG A 233 -12.85 8.89 -13.02
C ARG A 233 -12.79 9.76 -14.29
N SER A 234 -12.41 11.03 -14.15
CA SER A 234 -12.29 11.95 -15.30
C SER A 234 -11.14 11.58 -16.24
N LEU A 235 -10.06 11.00 -15.68
CA LEU A 235 -8.90 10.53 -16.42
C LEU A 235 -9.11 9.09 -16.94
N ALA A 236 -9.82 8.26 -16.20
CA ALA A 236 -10.07 6.87 -16.52
C ALA A 236 -10.74 6.69 -17.89
N GLY A 237 -10.35 5.64 -18.62
CA GLY A 237 -10.84 5.36 -19.96
C GLY A 237 -10.24 6.24 -21.06
N ARG A 238 -9.38 7.20 -20.72
CA ARG A 238 -8.62 8.00 -21.70
C ARG A 238 -7.21 7.42 -21.93
N PRO A 239 -6.62 7.59 -23.13
CA PRO A 239 -5.23 7.17 -23.38
C PRO A 239 -4.22 7.75 -22.39
N GLU A 240 -4.49 8.97 -21.91
CA GLU A 240 -3.66 9.69 -20.95
C GLU A 240 -3.62 9.03 -19.56
N ALA A 241 -4.56 8.15 -19.21
CA ALA A 241 -4.59 7.47 -17.92
C ALA A 241 -3.28 6.72 -17.60
N ARG A 242 -2.59 6.26 -18.64
CA ARG A 242 -1.31 5.55 -18.52
C ARG A 242 -0.16 6.44 -18.05
N THR A 243 -0.17 7.74 -18.32
CA THR A 243 1.01 8.60 -18.12
C THR A 243 0.70 9.90 -17.39
N SER A 244 -0.45 10.52 -17.63
CA SER A 244 -0.79 11.82 -17.07
C SER A 244 -1.06 11.77 -15.56
N PRO A 245 -0.69 12.81 -14.81
CA PRO A 245 -1.12 12.97 -13.43
C PRO A 245 -2.64 13.03 -13.30
N LEU A 246 -3.18 12.76 -12.10
CA LEU A 246 -4.57 13.10 -11.80
C LEU A 246 -4.74 14.62 -11.90
N PRO A 247 -5.84 15.12 -12.49
CA PRO A 247 -6.12 16.54 -12.64
C PRO A 247 -6.57 17.16 -11.31
N LEU A 248 -5.64 17.22 -10.36
CA LEU A 248 -5.86 17.69 -8.99
C LEU A 248 -5.23 19.07 -8.76
N PRO A 249 -5.81 19.89 -7.86
CA PRO A 249 -5.19 21.16 -7.45
C PRO A 249 -3.79 20.99 -6.84
N SER A 250 -2.95 22.01 -6.96
CA SER A 250 -1.55 22.00 -6.52
C SER A 250 -1.31 21.80 -5.01
N ARG A 251 -2.36 21.86 -4.19
CA ARG A 251 -2.28 21.52 -2.76
C ARG A 251 -2.01 20.03 -2.51
N TYR A 252 -2.29 19.19 -3.51
CA TYR A 252 -2.02 17.77 -3.47
C TYR A 252 -0.63 17.47 -4.03
N MET A 253 0.07 16.56 -3.37
CA MET A 253 1.18 15.85 -3.98
C MET A 253 0.70 14.48 -4.43
N GLN A 254 1.21 14.00 -5.57
CA GLN A 254 0.87 12.69 -6.07
C GLN A 254 2.12 11.92 -6.49
N ALA A 255 2.10 10.62 -6.23
CA ALA A 255 3.02 9.65 -6.79
C ALA A 255 2.22 8.56 -7.48
N SER A 256 2.77 7.99 -8.56
CA SER A 256 2.14 6.87 -9.25
C SER A 256 3.13 5.73 -9.47
N PHE A 257 2.60 4.52 -9.61
CA PHE A 257 3.33 3.32 -9.97
C PHE A 257 2.50 2.52 -10.97
N THR A 258 3.10 2.12 -12.08
CA THR A 258 2.42 1.43 -13.18
C THR A 258 2.90 -0.01 -13.29
N LEU A 259 1.97 -0.93 -13.49
CA LEU A 259 2.23 -2.29 -13.93
C LEU A 259 1.75 -2.45 -15.37
N GLU A 260 2.58 -3.07 -16.19
CA GLU A 260 2.28 -3.36 -17.59
C GLU A 260 1.64 -4.75 -17.68
N LYS A 261 0.37 -4.79 -18.12
CA LYS A 261 -0.38 -6.05 -18.22
C LYS A 261 -0.32 -6.55 -19.65
N SER A 262 0.28 -7.72 -19.84
CA SER A 262 0.27 -8.40 -21.12
C SER A 262 -1.18 -8.64 -21.55
N SER A 263 -1.53 -8.22 -22.77
CA SER A 263 -2.80 -8.59 -23.39
C SER A 263 -2.89 -10.11 -23.50
N PRO A 264 -4.04 -10.73 -23.18
CA PRO A 264 -4.29 -12.12 -23.51
C PRO A 264 -4.27 -12.35 -25.03
#